data_AF-A0A9R0ZDA9-F1
#
_entry.id   AF-A0A9R0ZDA9-F1
#
_cell.length_a   1.000
_cell.length_b   1.000
_cell.length_c   1.000
_cell.angle_alpha   90.00
_cell.angle_beta   90.00
_cell.angle_gamma   90.00
#
_symmetry.space_group_name_H-M   'P 1'
#
loop_
_entity.id
_entity.type
_entity.pdbx_description
1 polymer ?
#
loop_
_entity_poly.entity_id
_entity_poly.type
_entity_poly.pdbx_seq_one_letter_code
_entity_poly.pdbx_strand_id
1 'polypeptide(L)'
;MDTSESDLSLLVLGLFCLAAITKLGSAKVSCQQFFSMVPDIIGRFMDMLLEFVPISKAYTLTKDIGLQREFLCNFGPRAAVPKFANDHGLEISFWIDLVQKQLLRALDREKIWSRLTTSETIEVLEKDLAIFGFFIALGRSTQVYLSSKSHTDSNDSINSIVRYLIGGSVLYYPQLSSISSYQLYVEVVCEELEWLPFYYEDVPTPIVDTEGREEMPKRELISRVLHVCTYWMTSFIKYSSWLENPLNVKAARFLSKGHAMLRDCMTELDIAKNNMPKDRSFQESGVLVDATELASIDKQSVTSCWRGRTRKDGQHG
;
A
#
# COMPACT_ATOMS: atom_id res chain seq x y z
N MET A 1 -24.02 15.92 -29.68
CA MET A 1 -24.12 14.50 -29.30
C MET A 1 -22.68 14.07 -29.21
N ASP A 2 -22.13 14.20 -28.00
CA ASP A 2 -20.70 14.23 -27.79
C ASP A 2 -20.19 12.79 -27.87
N THR A 3 -19.36 12.51 -28.87
CA THR A 3 -18.89 11.16 -29.20
C THR A 3 -18.26 10.48 -27.99
N SER A 4 -17.60 11.23 -27.10
CA SER A 4 -16.99 10.72 -25.87
C SER A 4 -17.98 10.13 -24.85
N GLU A 5 -19.19 10.67 -24.73
CA GLU A 5 -20.21 10.13 -23.81
C GLU A 5 -20.83 8.84 -24.36
N SER A 6 -21.02 8.79 -25.67
CA SER A 6 -21.49 7.59 -26.37
C SER A 6 -20.46 6.47 -26.28
N ASP A 7 -19.18 6.78 -26.48
CA ASP A 7 -18.08 5.81 -26.42
C ASP A 7 -17.89 5.26 -24.99
N LEU A 8 -17.95 6.12 -23.98
CA LEU A 8 -17.95 5.69 -22.57
C LEU A 8 -19.13 4.75 -22.26
N SER A 9 -20.33 5.07 -22.76
CA SER A 9 -21.53 4.25 -22.55
C SER A 9 -21.40 2.87 -23.20
N LEU A 10 -20.85 2.80 -24.41
CA LEU A 10 -20.56 1.55 -25.11
C LEU A 10 -19.52 0.72 -24.36
N LEU A 11 -18.47 1.37 -23.84
CA LEU A 11 -17.43 0.71 -23.06
C LEU A 11 -17.98 0.11 -21.75
N VAL A 12 -18.79 0.88 -21.01
CA VAL A 12 -19.46 0.42 -19.79
C VAL A 12 -20.44 -0.72 -20.08
N LEU A 13 -21.19 -0.64 -21.18
CA LEU A 13 -22.06 -1.73 -21.64
C LEU A 13 -21.26 -3.00 -21.94
N GLY A 14 -20.11 -2.88 -22.61
CA GLY A 14 -19.22 -4.00 -22.87
C GLY A 14 -18.70 -4.65 -21.60
N LEU A 15 -18.25 -3.85 -20.63
CA LEU A 15 -17.84 -4.34 -19.30
C LEU A 15 -18.98 -5.04 -18.57
N PHE A 16 -20.21 -4.51 -18.64
CA PHE A 16 -21.40 -5.14 -18.05
C PHE A 16 -21.68 -6.52 -18.67
N CYS A 17 -21.60 -6.63 -20.00
CA CYS A 17 -21.75 -7.91 -20.71
C CYS A 17 -20.67 -8.92 -20.29
N LEU A 18 -19.40 -8.49 -20.19
CA LEU A 18 -18.31 -9.34 -19.73
C LEU A 18 -18.50 -9.79 -18.28
N ALA A 19 -18.97 -8.88 -17.40
CA ALA A 19 -19.31 -9.22 -16.03
C ALA A 19 -20.42 -10.29 -15.94
N ALA A 20 -21.43 -10.19 -16.80
CA ALA A 20 -22.49 -11.18 -16.88
C ALA A 20 -21.96 -12.55 -17.34
N ILE A 21 -21.04 -12.57 -18.32
CA ILE A 21 -20.37 -13.79 -18.79
C ILE A 21 -19.53 -14.42 -17.66
N THR A 22 -18.75 -13.63 -16.94
CA THR A 22 -17.95 -14.12 -15.79
C THR A 22 -18.84 -14.74 -14.72
N LYS A 23 -19.96 -14.07 -14.38
CA LYS A 23 -20.96 -14.58 -13.41
C LYS A 23 -21.65 -15.87 -13.88
N LEU A 24 -21.87 -16.02 -15.19
CA LEU A 24 -22.48 -17.22 -15.76
C LEU A 24 -21.56 -18.46 -15.59
N GLY A 25 -20.24 -18.24 -15.57
CA GLY A 25 -19.24 -19.27 -15.33
C GLY A 25 -18.92 -20.14 -16.54
N SER A 26 -17.72 -20.73 -16.55
CA SER A 26 -17.20 -21.50 -17.68
C SER A 26 -18.05 -22.72 -18.04
N ALA A 27 -18.67 -23.37 -17.05
CA ALA A 27 -19.49 -24.57 -17.24
C ALA A 27 -20.75 -24.35 -18.10
N LYS A 28 -21.16 -23.09 -18.26
CA LYS A 28 -22.36 -22.69 -19.01
C LYS A 28 -22.01 -22.09 -20.38
N VAL A 29 -20.73 -21.91 -20.68
CA VAL A 29 -20.24 -21.35 -21.94
C VAL A 29 -19.64 -22.48 -22.77
N SER A 30 -20.18 -22.71 -23.97
CA SER A 30 -19.78 -23.81 -24.85
C SER A 30 -18.34 -23.69 -25.38
N CYS A 31 -17.76 -22.50 -25.38
CA CYS A 31 -16.40 -22.24 -25.86
C CYS A 31 -15.46 -21.91 -24.71
N GLN A 32 -14.64 -22.88 -24.29
CA GLN A 32 -13.63 -22.70 -23.25
C GLN A 32 -12.57 -21.65 -23.63
N GLN A 33 -12.17 -21.62 -24.91
CA GLN A 33 -11.18 -20.67 -25.41
C GLN A 33 -11.69 -19.22 -25.30
N PHE A 34 -12.97 -18.98 -25.56
CA PHE A 34 -13.58 -17.67 -25.33
C PHE A 34 -13.54 -17.30 -23.86
N PHE A 35 -13.98 -18.19 -22.97
CA PHE A 35 -14.00 -17.91 -21.53
C PHE A 35 -12.60 -17.63 -20.97
N SER A 36 -11.55 -18.30 -21.46
CA SER A 36 -10.17 -18.02 -21.04
C SER A 36 -9.65 -16.64 -21.47
N MET A 37 -10.22 -16.03 -22.52
CA MET A 37 -9.85 -14.69 -22.97
C MET A 37 -10.61 -13.58 -22.22
N VAL A 38 -11.71 -13.91 -21.53
CA VAL A 38 -12.57 -12.91 -20.86
C VAL A 38 -11.80 -12.01 -19.88
N PRO A 39 -10.93 -12.53 -18.98
CA PRO A 39 -10.19 -11.67 -18.04
C PRO A 39 -9.29 -10.65 -18.74
N ASP A 40 -8.62 -11.07 -19.81
CA ASP A 40 -7.75 -10.22 -20.62
C ASP A 40 -8.53 -9.16 -21.41
N ILE A 41 -9.72 -9.50 -21.93
CA ILE A 41 -10.64 -8.52 -22.54
C ILE A 41 -11.14 -7.52 -21.50
N ILE A 42 -11.51 -7.98 -20.30
CA ILE A 42 -11.92 -7.10 -19.19
C ILE A 42 -10.80 -6.11 -18.84
N GLY A 43 -9.56 -6.59 -18.71
CA GLY A 43 -8.39 -5.75 -18.43
C GLY A 43 -8.23 -4.64 -19.46
N ARG A 44 -8.25 -4.97 -20.77
CA ARG A 44 -8.20 -3.97 -21.85
C ARG A 44 -9.33 -2.95 -21.79
N PHE A 45 -10.55 -3.38 -21.49
CA PHE A 45 -11.70 -2.47 -21.39
C PHE A 45 -11.56 -1.55 -20.17
N MET A 46 -11.02 -2.06 -19.06
CA MET A 46 -10.73 -1.26 -17.88
C MET A 46 -9.61 -0.25 -18.16
N ASP A 47 -8.54 -0.63 -18.86
CA ASP A 47 -7.47 0.29 -19.23
C ASP A 47 -8.00 1.45 -20.08
N MET A 48 -8.83 1.12 -21.09
CA MET A 48 -9.52 2.11 -21.91
C MET A 48 -10.46 2.98 -21.09
N LEU A 49 -11.11 2.45 -20.05
CA LEU A 49 -12.03 3.21 -19.19
C LEU A 49 -11.34 4.40 -18.51
N LEU A 50 -10.07 4.26 -18.16
CA LEU A 50 -9.30 5.33 -17.54
C LEU A 50 -8.90 6.46 -18.49
N GLU A 51 -9.03 6.25 -19.79
CA GLU A 51 -8.90 7.33 -20.79
C GLU A 51 -10.10 8.29 -20.73
N PHE A 52 -11.24 7.82 -20.20
CA PHE A 52 -12.49 8.58 -20.14
C PHE A 52 -12.83 9.11 -18.73
N VAL A 53 -12.42 8.40 -17.67
CA VAL A 53 -12.80 8.74 -16.29
C VAL A 53 -11.64 8.56 -15.31
N PRO A 54 -11.60 9.35 -14.21
CA PRO A 54 -10.61 9.16 -13.17
C PRO A 54 -10.79 7.81 -12.47
N ILE A 55 -9.71 7.32 -11.86
CA ILE A 55 -9.63 5.98 -11.26
C ILE A 55 -10.71 5.72 -10.20
N SER A 56 -11.09 6.74 -9.42
CA SER A 56 -12.16 6.64 -8.41
C SER A 56 -13.54 6.39 -9.03
N LYS A 57 -13.82 7.02 -10.18
CA LYS A 57 -15.06 6.81 -10.94
C LYS A 57 -15.03 5.45 -11.64
N ALA A 58 -13.88 5.05 -12.20
CA ALA A 58 -13.70 3.70 -12.77
C ALA A 58 -13.94 2.60 -11.71
N TYR A 59 -13.42 2.76 -10.49
CA TYR A 59 -13.67 1.84 -9.38
C TYR A 59 -15.15 1.74 -9.05
N THR A 60 -15.85 2.88 -8.97
CA THR A 60 -17.29 2.89 -8.66
C THR A 60 -18.10 2.15 -9.73
N LEU A 61 -17.87 2.47 -11.01
CA LEU A 61 -18.55 1.82 -12.13
C LEU A 61 -18.32 0.31 -12.17
N THR A 62 -17.06 -0.11 -12.04
CA THR A 62 -16.67 -1.53 -12.08
C THR A 62 -17.19 -2.30 -10.86
N LYS A 63 -17.20 -1.67 -9.68
CA LYS A 63 -17.80 -2.24 -8.48
C LYS A 63 -19.30 -2.48 -8.66
N ASP A 64 -20.04 -1.50 -9.20
CA ASP A 64 -21.50 -1.58 -9.33
C ASP A 64 -21.95 -2.70 -10.29
N ILE A 65 -21.16 -3.00 -11.32
CA ILE A 65 -21.41 -4.12 -12.25
C ILE A 65 -20.88 -5.46 -11.73
N GLY A 66 -20.16 -5.47 -10.60
CA GLY A 66 -19.62 -6.66 -9.95
C GLY A 66 -18.26 -7.12 -10.46
N LEU A 67 -17.45 -6.20 -11.00
CA LEU A 67 -16.07 -6.41 -11.44
C LEU A 67 -15.05 -5.81 -10.46
N GLN A 68 -15.39 -5.74 -9.16
CA GLN A 68 -14.52 -5.14 -8.15
C GLN A 68 -13.18 -5.88 -8.06
N ARG A 69 -13.17 -7.21 -8.08
CA ARG A 69 -11.95 -8.02 -7.94
C ARG A 69 -11.04 -7.80 -9.15
N GLU A 70 -11.61 -7.81 -10.34
CA GLU A 70 -10.94 -7.60 -11.61
C GLU A 70 -10.31 -6.20 -11.67
N PHE A 71 -11.01 -5.17 -11.17
CA PHE A 71 -10.46 -3.83 -11.04
C PHE A 71 -9.22 -3.82 -10.13
N LEU A 72 -9.29 -4.46 -8.96
CA LEU A 72 -8.19 -4.51 -8.00
C LEU A 72 -7.00 -5.29 -8.57
N CYS A 73 -7.23 -6.40 -9.27
CA CYS A 73 -6.16 -7.16 -9.93
C CYS A 73 -5.52 -6.37 -11.07
N ASN A 74 -6.31 -5.65 -11.88
CA ASN A 74 -5.80 -4.90 -13.03
C ASN A 74 -5.01 -3.65 -12.61
N PHE A 75 -5.51 -2.91 -11.60
CA PHE A 75 -4.95 -1.62 -11.20
C PHE A 75 -4.18 -1.62 -9.89
N GLY A 76 -4.25 -2.69 -9.10
CA GLY A 76 -3.48 -2.86 -7.87
C GLY A 76 -1.98 -2.60 -8.03
N PRO A 77 -1.31 -3.05 -9.12
CA PRO A 77 0.07 -2.69 -9.40
C PRO A 77 0.35 -1.19 -9.40
N ARG A 78 -0.60 -0.36 -9.85
CA ARG A 78 -0.42 1.11 -9.86
C ARG A 78 -0.31 1.70 -8.47
N ALA A 79 -0.99 1.11 -7.48
CA ALA A 79 -0.93 1.54 -6.10
C ALA A 79 0.44 1.29 -5.46
N ALA A 80 1.19 0.30 -5.96
CA ALA A 80 2.50 -0.08 -5.44
C ALA A 80 3.67 0.68 -6.09
N VAL A 81 3.44 1.43 -7.17
CA VAL A 81 4.48 2.16 -7.91
C VAL A 81 4.50 3.62 -7.48
N PRO A 82 5.59 4.11 -6.85
CA PRO A 82 5.75 5.53 -6.58
C PRO A 82 5.90 6.30 -7.91
N LYS A 83 4.85 6.98 -8.38
CA LYS A 83 4.94 7.81 -9.60
C LYS A 83 5.12 9.28 -9.24
N PHE A 84 6.15 9.91 -9.78
CA PHE A 84 6.44 11.35 -9.58
C PHE A 84 5.70 12.24 -10.59
N ALA A 85 4.37 12.11 -10.71
CA ALA A 85 3.57 12.89 -11.67
C ALA A 85 2.49 13.76 -11.00
N ASN A 86 2.07 14.83 -11.68
CA ASN A 86 1.21 15.92 -11.16
C ASN A 86 -0.15 15.48 -10.58
N ASP A 87 -0.67 14.30 -10.91
CA ASP A 87 -1.95 13.76 -10.40
C ASP A 87 -1.77 12.66 -9.33
N HIS A 88 -0.53 12.39 -8.91
CA HIS A 88 -0.23 11.31 -7.97
C HIS A 88 -0.94 11.48 -6.62
N GLY A 89 -1.19 12.73 -6.18
CA GLY A 89 -1.87 13.01 -4.90
C GLY A 89 -3.32 12.54 -4.86
N LEU A 90 -4.07 12.67 -5.95
CA LEU A 90 -5.46 12.23 -6.02
C LEU A 90 -5.54 10.71 -6.15
N GLU A 91 -4.64 10.09 -6.92
CA GLU A 91 -4.61 8.63 -7.06
C GLU A 91 -4.17 7.93 -5.76
N ILE A 92 -3.12 8.39 -5.09
CA ILE A 92 -2.66 7.77 -3.84
C ILE A 92 -3.67 7.96 -2.69
N SER A 93 -4.35 9.10 -2.63
CA SER A 93 -5.41 9.31 -1.65
C SER A 93 -6.59 8.38 -1.89
N PHE A 94 -6.96 8.15 -3.16
CA PHE A 94 -7.93 7.12 -3.52
C PHE A 94 -7.50 5.72 -3.06
N TRP A 95 -6.25 5.32 -3.33
CA TRP A 95 -5.76 3.99 -2.92
C TRP A 95 -5.76 3.80 -1.40
N ILE A 96 -5.32 4.81 -0.65
CA ILE A 96 -5.34 4.78 0.81
C ILE A 96 -6.77 4.68 1.35
N ASP A 97 -7.68 5.52 0.86
CA ASP A 97 -9.09 5.49 1.28
C ASP A 97 -9.75 4.14 0.96
N LEU A 98 -9.45 3.57 -0.21
CA LEU A 98 -9.97 2.28 -0.64
C LEU A 98 -9.50 1.15 0.27
N VAL A 99 -8.19 1.08 0.53
CA VAL A 99 -7.57 0.07 1.40
C VAL A 99 -8.11 0.18 2.83
N GLN A 100 -8.19 1.40 3.35
CA GLN A 100 -8.76 1.68 4.66
C GLN A 100 -10.21 1.18 4.77
N LYS A 101 -11.05 1.46 3.77
CA LYS A 101 -12.45 1.00 3.74
C LYS A 101 -12.58 -0.52 3.60
N GLN A 102 -11.71 -1.17 2.81
CA GLN A 102 -11.71 -2.63 2.65
C GLN A 102 -11.33 -3.33 3.95
N LEU A 103 -10.22 -2.92 4.55
CA LEU A 103 -9.77 -3.45 5.83
C LEU A 103 -10.82 -3.22 6.92
N LEU A 104 -11.43 -2.04 6.99
CA LEU A 104 -12.51 -1.77 7.95
C LEU A 104 -13.66 -2.78 7.82
N ARG A 105 -14.11 -3.05 6.58
CA ARG A 105 -15.16 -4.04 6.32
C ARG A 105 -14.75 -5.47 6.66
N ALA A 106 -13.52 -5.85 6.34
CA ALA A 106 -13.00 -7.18 6.65
C ALA A 106 -12.90 -7.40 8.16
N LEU A 107 -12.40 -6.40 8.90
CA LEU A 107 -12.28 -6.45 10.36
C LEU A 107 -13.64 -6.49 11.06
N ASP A 108 -14.63 -5.77 10.55
CA ASP A 108 -16.02 -5.83 11.04
C ASP A 108 -16.67 -7.19 10.73
N ARG A 109 -16.51 -7.70 9.50
CA ARG A 109 -17.01 -9.03 9.09
C ARG A 109 -16.53 -10.14 10.01
N GLU A 110 -15.24 -10.10 10.36
CA GLU A 110 -14.59 -11.11 11.23
C GLU A 110 -14.67 -10.75 12.72
N LYS A 111 -15.31 -9.62 13.05
CA LYS A 111 -15.50 -9.09 14.40
C LYS A 111 -14.21 -9.03 15.22
N ILE A 112 -13.11 -8.61 14.59
CA ILE A 112 -11.79 -8.57 15.25
C ILE A 112 -11.81 -7.69 16.50
N TRP A 113 -12.50 -6.56 16.44
CA TRP A 113 -12.65 -5.63 17.56
C TRP A 113 -13.33 -6.27 18.78
N SER A 114 -14.25 -7.21 18.59
CA SER A 114 -14.99 -7.87 19.69
C SER A 114 -14.10 -8.76 20.57
N ARG A 115 -12.90 -9.10 20.06
CA ARG A 115 -11.89 -9.89 20.77
C ARG A 115 -10.98 -9.02 21.64
N LEU A 116 -11.15 -7.70 21.61
CA LEU A 116 -10.32 -6.72 22.31
C LEU A 116 -11.11 -6.01 23.39
N THR A 117 -10.57 -6.02 24.62
CA THR A 117 -11.10 -5.23 25.73
C THR A 117 -10.41 -3.87 25.79
N THR A 118 -11.01 -2.86 25.17
CA THR A 118 -10.52 -1.47 25.22
C THR A 118 -11.58 -0.50 25.76
N SER A 119 -11.13 0.61 26.34
CA SER A 119 -11.98 1.74 26.73
C SER A 119 -12.23 2.72 25.59
N GLU A 120 -11.60 2.52 24.42
CA GLU A 120 -11.83 3.31 23.22
C GLU A 120 -13.16 2.95 22.55
N THR A 121 -13.74 3.94 21.87
CA THR A 121 -14.91 3.70 21.03
C THR A 121 -14.55 2.75 19.89
N ILE A 122 -15.50 1.89 19.51
CA ILE A 122 -15.33 0.91 18.42
C ILE A 122 -14.82 1.59 17.14
N GLU A 123 -15.38 2.74 16.76
CA GLU A 123 -14.98 3.47 15.55
C GLU A 123 -13.47 3.85 15.54
N VAL A 124 -12.91 4.23 16.68
CA VAL A 124 -11.49 4.59 16.80
C VAL A 124 -10.62 3.34 16.74
N LEU A 125 -11.02 2.30 17.47
CA LEU A 125 -10.33 1.02 17.48
C LEU A 125 -10.26 0.43 16.06
N GLU A 126 -11.37 0.40 15.33
CA GLU A 126 -11.42 -0.18 13.99
C GLU A 126 -10.56 0.59 12.98
N LYS A 127 -10.51 1.92 13.08
CA LYS A 127 -9.62 2.76 12.24
C LYS A 127 -8.15 2.51 12.54
N ASP A 128 -7.79 2.43 13.82
CA ASP A 128 -6.44 2.08 14.24
C ASP A 128 -6.04 0.68 13.73
N LEU A 129 -6.91 -0.32 13.91
CA LEU A 129 -6.70 -1.67 13.42
C LEU A 129 -6.56 -1.69 11.89
N ALA A 130 -7.42 -1.02 11.13
CA ALA A 130 -7.25 -0.99 9.68
C ALA A 130 -5.90 -0.40 9.25
N ILE A 131 -5.41 0.66 9.91
CA ILE A 131 -4.06 1.19 9.62
C ILE A 131 -2.97 0.19 10.02
N PHE A 132 -3.02 -0.39 11.22
CA PHE A 132 -2.04 -1.40 11.62
C PHE A 132 -2.06 -2.63 10.71
N GLY A 133 -3.25 -3.06 10.29
CA GLY A 133 -3.47 -4.21 9.43
C GLY A 133 -2.79 -4.06 8.09
N PHE A 134 -2.86 -2.85 7.52
CA PHE A 134 -2.10 -2.53 6.31
C PHE A 134 -0.59 -2.72 6.49
N PHE A 135 -0.03 -2.19 7.59
CA PHE A 135 1.40 -2.30 7.84
C PHE A 135 1.84 -3.70 8.27
N ILE A 136 0.94 -4.50 8.84
CA ILE A 136 1.13 -5.94 9.05
C ILE A 136 1.29 -6.65 7.71
N ALA A 137 0.38 -6.42 6.77
CA ALA A 137 0.44 -7.03 5.44
C ALA A 137 1.72 -6.60 4.70
N LEU A 138 2.04 -5.30 4.71
CA LEU A 138 3.31 -4.80 4.17
C LEU A 138 4.51 -5.49 4.83
N GLY A 139 4.58 -5.55 6.16
CA GLY A 139 5.67 -6.18 6.88
C GLY A 139 5.81 -7.67 6.57
N ARG A 140 4.70 -8.40 6.40
CA ARG A 140 4.69 -9.80 5.96
C ARG A 140 5.21 -9.94 4.53
N SER A 141 4.74 -9.11 3.60
CA SER A 141 5.24 -9.11 2.22
C SER A 141 6.73 -8.77 2.17
N THR A 142 7.22 -7.82 2.97
CA THR A 142 8.64 -7.50 3.10
C THR A 142 9.44 -8.69 3.62
N GLN A 143 8.94 -9.39 4.64
CA GLN A 143 9.58 -10.58 5.19
C GLN A 143 9.73 -11.67 4.12
N VAL A 144 8.64 -11.98 3.40
CA VAL A 144 8.65 -12.95 2.30
C VAL A 144 9.62 -12.54 1.20
N TYR A 145 9.58 -11.27 0.79
CA TYR A 145 10.45 -10.72 -0.24
C TYR A 145 11.94 -10.87 0.12
N LEU A 146 12.34 -10.46 1.34
CA LEU A 146 13.70 -10.60 1.85
C LEU A 146 14.14 -12.07 1.92
N SER A 147 13.28 -12.97 2.40
CA SER A 147 13.59 -14.40 2.49
C SER A 147 13.74 -15.06 1.12
N SER A 148 13.04 -14.57 0.09
CA SER A 148 13.12 -15.11 -1.27
C SER A 148 14.37 -14.67 -2.04
N LYS A 149 15.02 -13.57 -1.62
CA LYS A 149 16.13 -12.92 -2.33
C LYS A 149 17.46 -12.95 -1.58
N SER A 150 17.49 -13.32 -0.30
CA SER A 150 18.72 -13.35 0.51
C SER A 150 18.97 -14.73 1.10
N HIS A 151 20.20 -15.25 0.94
CA HIS A 151 20.59 -16.55 1.50
C HIS A 151 21.35 -16.46 2.84
N THR A 152 21.82 -15.28 3.32
CA THR A 152 22.53 -15.18 4.62
C THR A 152 22.62 -13.75 5.24
N ASP A 153 22.71 -13.75 6.58
CA ASP A 153 22.85 -12.68 7.59
C ASP A 153 21.92 -11.47 7.52
N SER A 154 20.85 -11.55 8.33
CA SER A 154 20.01 -10.47 8.85
C SER A 154 20.72 -9.11 8.96
N ASN A 155 20.22 -8.08 8.26
CA ASN A 155 20.48 -6.70 8.68
C ASN A 155 19.57 -6.39 9.88
N ASP A 156 20.16 -6.22 11.06
CA ASP A 156 19.44 -6.01 12.31
C ASP A 156 18.52 -4.78 12.26
N SER A 157 18.95 -3.70 11.58
CA SER A 157 18.16 -2.48 11.44
C SER A 157 16.88 -2.73 10.63
N ILE A 158 16.95 -3.47 9.53
CA ILE A 158 15.76 -3.84 8.73
C ILE A 158 14.87 -4.81 9.47
N ASN A 159 15.47 -5.79 10.15
CA ASN A 159 14.69 -6.74 10.91
C ASN A 159 13.96 -6.07 12.07
N SER A 160 14.51 -4.99 12.64
CA SER A 160 13.79 -4.15 13.59
C SER A 160 12.56 -3.48 12.96
N ILE A 161 12.67 -2.96 11.73
CA ILE A 161 11.55 -2.37 10.99
C ILE A 161 10.50 -3.43 10.68
N VAL A 162 10.88 -4.57 10.10
CA VAL A 162 9.94 -5.64 9.73
C VAL A 162 9.20 -6.15 10.97
N ARG A 163 9.90 -6.37 12.09
CA ARG A 163 9.27 -6.74 13.36
C ARG A 163 8.32 -5.66 13.86
N TYR A 164 8.65 -4.39 13.69
CA TYR A 164 7.80 -3.28 14.08
C TYR A 164 6.55 -3.17 13.19
N LEU A 165 6.67 -3.34 11.87
CA LEU A 165 5.54 -3.33 10.94
C LEU A 165 4.55 -4.45 11.24
N ILE A 166 5.06 -5.65 11.51
CA ILE A 166 4.24 -6.79 11.91
C ILE A 166 3.71 -6.55 13.33
N GLY A 167 4.55 -6.66 14.35
CA GLY A 167 4.12 -6.73 15.76
C GLY A 167 3.82 -5.41 16.47
N GLY A 168 4.13 -4.26 15.85
CA GLY A 168 4.09 -2.97 16.53
C GLY A 168 2.71 -2.56 17.06
N SER A 169 1.63 -3.07 16.46
CA SER A 169 0.26 -2.85 16.93
C SER A 169 0.02 -3.33 18.37
N VAL A 170 0.70 -4.40 18.80
CA VAL A 170 0.61 -4.93 20.17
C VAL A 170 1.14 -3.94 21.21
N LEU A 171 2.05 -3.03 20.82
CA LEU A 171 2.53 -1.96 21.70
C LEU A 171 1.46 -0.92 22.03
N TYR A 172 0.45 -0.79 21.15
CA TYR A 172 -0.64 0.19 21.28
C TYR A 172 -1.95 -0.45 21.75
N TYR A 173 -2.13 -1.74 21.45
CA TYR A 173 -3.25 -2.57 21.89
C TYR A 173 -2.72 -3.90 22.42
N PRO A 174 -2.24 -3.95 23.68
CA PRO A 174 -1.69 -5.18 24.28
C PRO A 174 -2.67 -6.35 24.28
N GLN A 175 -3.97 -6.11 24.18
CA GLN A 175 -5.01 -7.14 24.08
C GLN A 175 -4.85 -8.03 22.83
N LEU A 176 -4.20 -7.51 21.78
CA LEU A 176 -3.83 -8.29 20.61
C LEU A 176 -2.75 -9.34 20.91
N SER A 177 -2.08 -9.31 22.08
CA SER A 177 -0.96 -10.24 22.37
C SER A 177 -1.36 -11.72 22.41
N SER A 178 -2.67 -12.02 22.50
CA SER A 178 -3.16 -13.39 22.38
C SER A 178 -2.83 -13.93 20.99
N ILE A 179 -2.04 -15.01 20.94
CA ILE A 179 -1.56 -15.64 19.70
C ILE A 179 -2.72 -15.89 18.72
N SER A 180 -3.85 -16.42 19.20
CA SER A 180 -4.99 -16.75 18.35
C SER A 180 -5.70 -15.53 17.78
N SER A 181 -5.77 -14.43 18.54
CA SER A 181 -6.42 -13.19 18.09
C SER A 181 -5.54 -12.46 17.09
N TYR A 182 -4.23 -12.42 17.36
CA TYR A 182 -3.27 -11.81 16.46
C TYR A 182 -3.12 -12.59 15.16
N GLN A 183 -3.08 -13.93 15.21
CA GLN A 183 -2.98 -14.76 14.02
C GLN A 183 -4.18 -14.57 13.10
N LEU A 184 -5.40 -14.63 13.64
CA LEU A 184 -6.61 -14.36 12.86
C LEU A 184 -6.55 -12.95 12.25
N TYR A 185 -6.16 -11.95 13.04
CA TYR A 185 -6.05 -10.59 12.56
C TYR A 185 -5.05 -10.46 11.39
N VAL A 186 -3.87 -11.09 11.50
CA VAL A 186 -2.86 -11.14 10.43
C VAL A 186 -3.41 -11.84 9.18
N GLU A 187 -4.11 -12.97 9.35
CA GLU A 187 -4.70 -13.73 8.24
C GLU A 187 -5.73 -12.88 7.47
N VAL A 188 -6.66 -12.27 8.18
CA VAL A 188 -7.73 -11.44 7.60
C VAL A 188 -7.16 -10.25 6.81
N VAL A 189 -6.18 -9.55 7.36
CA VAL A 189 -5.61 -8.36 6.68
C VAL A 189 -4.73 -8.73 5.49
N CYS A 190 -4.02 -9.86 5.56
CA CYS A 190 -3.22 -10.36 4.45
C CYS A 190 -4.09 -10.88 3.31
N GLU A 191 -5.17 -11.60 3.62
CA GLU A 191 -6.14 -12.08 2.61
C GLU A 191 -6.84 -10.91 1.92
N GLU A 192 -7.32 -9.92 2.69
CA GLU A 192 -8.01 -8.76 2.12
C GLU A 192 -7.09 -7.91 1.22
N LEU A 193 -5.77 -7.93 1.46
CA LEU A 193 -4.77 -7.16 0.69
C LEU A 193 -3.99 -7.99 -0.32
N GLU A 194 -4.38 -9.24 -0.60
CA GLU A 194 -3.69 -10.10 -1.57
C GLU A 194 -3.59 -9.46 -2.97
N TRP A 195 -4.55 -8.62 -3.33
CA TRP A 195 -4.57 -7.91 -4.62
C TRP A 195 -3.51 -6.81 -4.75
N LEU A 196 -2.86 -6.39 -3.66
CA LEU A 196 -1.89 -5.30 -3.64
C LEU A 196 -0.45 -5.82 -3.67
N PRO A 197 0.23 -5.80 -4.82
CA PRO A 197 1.59 -6.31 -4.95
C PRO A 197 2.62 -5.29 -4.48
N PHE A 198 2.91 -5.23 -3.18
CA PHE A 198 3.89 -4.29 -2.59
C PHE A 198 5.26 -4.24 -3.30
N TYR A 199 5.68 -5.36 -3.93
CA TYR A 199 6.96 -5.52 -4.64
C TYR A 199 6.76 -5.89 -6.14
N TYR A 200 5.77 -5.29 -6.81
CA TYR A 200 5.34 -5.63 -8.18
C TYR A 200 6.47 -5.70 -9.23
N GLU A 201 7.45 -4.80 -9.19
CA GLU A 201 8.49 -4.68 -10.24
C GLU A 201 9.52 -5.82 -10.25
N ASP A 202 9.48 -6.74 -9.29
CA ASP A 202 10.45 -7.84 -9.15
C ASP A 202 9.92 -9.20 -9.61
N VAL A 203 8.72 -9.25 -10.19
CA VAL A 203 8.20 -10.45 -10.86
C VAL A 203 8.92 -10.58 -12.20
N PRO A 204 9.72 -11.63 -12.44
CA PRO A 204 10.41 -11.81 -13.70
C PRO A 204 9.37 -11.83 -14.83
N THR A 205 9.49 -10.93 -15.80
CA THR A 205 8.82 -11.11 -17.09
C THR A 205 9.24 -12.46 -17.67
N PRO A 206 8.33 -13.30 -18.17
CA PRO A 206 8.68 -14.58 -18.77
C PRO A 206 9.29 -14.31 -20.15
N ILE A 207 10.55 -13.88 -20.18
CA ILE A 207 11.34 -13.75 -21.38
C ILE A 207 12.68 -14.44 -21.11
N VAL A 208 12.75 -15.65 -21.65
CA VAL A 208 13.96 -16.41 -22.00
C VAL A 208 14.77 -16.93 -20.81
N ASP A 209 14.73 -18.27 -20.65
CA ASP A 209 15.78 -19.07 -20.04
C ASP A 209 17.15 -18.56 -20.48
N THR A 210 17.78 -17.76 -19.62
CA THR A 210 19.22 -17.55 -19.68
C THR A 210 19.74 -17.82 -18.28
N GLU A 211 20.59 -18.84 -18.22
CA GLU A 211 21.29 -19.30 -17.05
C GLU A 211 21.99 -18.13 -16.34
N GLY A 212 21.66 -17.93 -15.06
CA GLY A 212 22.23 -16.88 -14.23
C GLY A 212 21.16 -15.96 -13.65
N ARG A 213 20.50 -16.39 -12.57
CA ARG A 213 19.79 -15.44 -11.69
C ARG A 213 20.86 -14.52 -11.10
N GLU A 214 21.02 -13.33 -11.68
CA GLU A 214 21.84 -12.28 -11.07
C GLU A 214 21.24 -11.99 -9.70
N GLU A 215 21.95 -12.41 -8.65
CA GLU A 215 21.55 -12.13 -7.27
C GLU A 215 21.55 -10.61 -7.09
N MET A 216 20.39 -10.05 -6.72
CA MET A 216 20.32 -8.62 -6.47
C MET A 216 21.27 -8.28 -5.30
N PRO A 217 22.21 -7.34 -5.48
CA PRO A 217 23.14 -6.98 -4.42
C PRO A 217 22.39 -6.66 -3.13
N LYS A 218 22.83 -7.22 -2.00
CA LYS A 218 22.19 -7.03 -0.69
C LYS A 218 21.86 -5.56 -0.39
N ARG A 219 22.74 -4.63 -0.77
CA ARG A 219 22.53 -3.18 -0.61
C ARG A 219 21.30 -2.67 -1.39
N GLU A 220 21.12 -3.12 -2.63
CA GLU A 220 19.97 -2.75 -3.47
C GLU A 220 18.68 -3.33 -2.92
N LEU A 221 18.73 -4.59 -2.42
CA LEU A 221 17.60 -5.23 -1.74
C LEU A 221 17.13 -4.44 -0.52
N ILE A 222 18.08 -4.02 0.30
CA ILE A 222 17.81 -3.20 1.48
C ILE A 222 17.23 -1.85 1.07
N SER A 223 17.86 -1.17 0.12
CA SER A 223 17.40 0.12 -0.38
C SER A 223 15.96 0.03 -0.90
N ARG A 224 15.65 -0.99 -1.70
CA ARG A 224 14.31 -1.24 -2.24
C ARG A 224 13.25 -1.40 -1.14
N VAL A 225 13.56 -2.21 -0.12
CA VAL A 225 12.67 -2.40 1.03
C VAL A 225 12.44 -1.08 1.77
N LEU A 226 13.49 -0.32 2.03
CA LEU A 226 13.38 0.97 2.71
C LEU A 226 12.55 1.97 1.90
N HIS A 227 12.71 2.01 0.58
CA HIS A 227 11.92 2.86 -0.30
C HIS A 227 10.44 2.50 -0.28
N VAL A 228 10.08 1.21 -0.43
CA VAL A 228 8.68 0.76 -0.40
C VAL A 228 8.04 1.06 0.95
N CYS A 229 8.72 0.74 2.06
CA CYS A 229 8.21 1.00 3.40
C CYS A 229 8.05 2.51 3.68
N THR A 230 9.01 3.33 3.23
CA THR A 230 8.95 4.79 3.36
C THR A 230 7.83 5.37 2.52
N TYR A 231 7.66 4.91 1.27
CA TYR A 231 6.58 5.33 0.39
C TYR A 231 5.22 5.14 1.07
N TRP A 232 4.94 3.96 1.60
CA TRP A 232 3.67 3.68 2.24
C TRP A 232 3.48 4.44 3.57
N MET A 233 4.50 4.48 4.43
CA MET A 233 4.46 5.25 5.67
C MET A 233 4.15 6.73 5.40
N THR A 234 4.92 7.35 4.51
CA THR A 234 4.75 8.78 4.19
C THR A 234 3.42 9.05 3.48
N SER A 235 2.96 8.15 2.62
CA SER A 235 1.67 8.27 1.94
C SER A 235 0.52 8.20 2.95
N PHE A 236 0.53 7.24 3.89
CA PHE A 236 -0.49 7.19 4.95
C PHE A 236 -0.45 8.45 5.83
N ILE A 237 0.73 8.92 6.23
CA ILE A 237 0.87 10.15 7.02
C ILE A 237 0.28 11.36 6.29
N LYS A 238 0.48 11.45 4.97
CA LYS A 238 0.10 12.62 4.17
C LYS A 238 -1.36 12.61 3.71
N TYR A 239 -1.91 11.45 3.37
CA TYR A 239 -3.19 11.36 2.65
C TYR A 239 -4.32 10.65 3.42
N SER A 240 -4.02 10.05 4.59
CA SER A 240 -5.06 9.45 5.43
C SER A 240 -5.85 10.54 6.17
N SER A 241 -7.10 10.74 5.77
CA SER A 241 -8.04 11.63 6.49
C SER A 241 -8.31 11.17 7.93
N TRP A 242 -8.08 9.89 8.23
CA TRP A 242 -8.29 9.37 9.57
C TRP A 242 -7.28 9.96 10.57
N LEU A 243 -6.07 10.30 10.13
CA LEU A 243 -5.06 10.86 11.03
C LEU A 243 -5.35 12.31 11.46
N GLU A 244 -6.28 12.99 10.79
CA GLU A 244 -6.73 14.34 11.15
C GLU A 244 -7.62 14.34 12.40
N ASN A 245 -8.25 13.20 12.72
CA ASN A 245 -9.10 13.08 13.89
C ASN A 245 -8.24 12.97 15.16
N PRO A 246 -8.47 13.82 16.19
CA PRO A 246 -7.74 13.79 17.45
C PRO A 246 -7.84 12.46 18.22
N LEU A 247 -8.76 11.56 17.84
CA LEU A 247 -8.91 10.23 18.43
C LEU A 247 -7.94 9.19 17.83
N ASN A 248 -7.39 9.39 16.63
CA ASN A 248 -6.47 8.45 15.98
C ASN A 248 -5.01 8.66 16.40
N VAL A 249 -4.78 8.85 17.70
CA VAL A 249 -3.46 9.13 18.26
C VAL A 249 -2.54 7.91 18.20
N LYS A 250 -3.08 6.69 18.33
CA LYS A 250 -2.27 5.46 18.34
C LYS A 250 -1.77 5.11 16.94
N ALA A 251 -2.63 5.08 15.93
CA ALA A 251 -2.18 4.95 14.54
C ALA A 251 -1.19 6.06 14.14
N ALA A 252 -1.48 7.32 14.48
CA ALA A 252 -0.55 8.42 14.19
C ALA A 252 0.82 8.24 14.86
N ARG A 253 0.85 7.82 16.14
CA ARG A 253 2.10 7.51 16.86
C ARG A 253 2.83 6.33 16.24
N PHE A 254 2.10 5.29 15.83
CA PHE A 254 2.69 4.12 15.17
C PHE A 254 3.40 4.51 13.89
N LEU A 255 2.73 5.30 13.03
CA LEU A 255 3.29 5.79 11.77
C LEU A 255 4.48 6.72 12.01
N SER A 256 4.37 7.65 12.95
CA SER A 256 5.46 8.57 13.28
C SER A 256 6.70 7.84 13.77
N LYS A 257 6.54 6.84 14.66
CA LYS A 257 7.66 6.03 15.14
C LYS A 257 8.26 5.17 14.04
N GLY A 258 7.43 4.54 13.20
CA GLY A 258 7.93 3.73 12.09
C GLY A 258 8.65 4.56 11.01
N HIS A 259 8.16 5.75 10.71
CA HIS A 259 8.82 6.71 9.84
C HIS A 259 10.19 7.15 10.40
N ALA A 260 10.28 7.41 11.70
CA ALA A 260 11.57 7.69 12.34
C ALA A 260 12.56 6.53 12.19
N MET A 261 12.11 5.29 12.47
CA MET A 261 12.95 4.09 12.30
C MET A 261 13.45 3.90 10.86
N LEU A 262 12.58 4.16 9.87
CA LEU A 262 12.95 4.09 8.45
C LEU A 262 13.98 5.13 8.06
N ARG A 263 13.79 6.37 8.50
CA ARG A 263 14.74 7.47 8.27
C ARG A 263 16.11 7.14 8.87
N ASP A 264 16.14 6.66 10.11
CA ASP A 264 17.38 6.29 10.78
C ASP A 264 18.11 5.19 10.00
N CYS A 265 17.41 4.14 9.57
CA CYS A 265 17.97 3.08 8.71
C CYS A 265 18.50 3.60 7.37
N MET A 266 17.80 4.55 6.73
CA MET A 266 18.24 5.14 5.47
C MET A 266 19.55 5.92 5.66
N THR A 267 19.66 6.69 6.75
CA THR A 267 20.88 7.43 7.08
C THR A 267 22.06 6.50 7.37
N GLU A 268 21.85 5.38 8.07
CA GLU A 268 22.88 4.36 8.29
C GLU A 268 23.41 3.79 6.96
N LEU A 269 22.50 3.52 6.01
CA LEU A 269 22.85 2.99 4.69
C LEU A 269 23.65 4.00 3.84
N ASP A 270 23.31 5.28 3.90
CA ASP A 270 24.02 6.36 3.21
C ASP A 270 25.42 6.59 3.80
N ILE A 271 25.57 6.56 5.12
CA ILE A 271 26.88 6.63 5.78
C ILE A 271 27.76 5.45 5.35
N ALA A 272 27.19 4.24 5.33
CA ALA A 272 27.87 3.04 4.84
C ALA A 272 28.20 3.09 3.33
N LYS A 273 27.59 3.98 2.54
CA LYS A 273 27.96 4.24 1.14
C LYS A 273 29.18 5.14 1.05
N ASN A 274 29.20 6.21 1.84
CA ASN A 274 30.24 7.24 1.77
C ASN A 274 31.59 6.81 2.36
N ASN A 275 31.59 5.81 3.24
CA ASN A 275 32.81 5.29 3.88
C ASN A 275 33.51 4.18 3.06
N MET A 276 33.01 3.81 1.88
CA MET A 276 33.67 2.82 1.01
C MET A 276 34.73 3.51 0.12
N PRO A 277 35.97 2.97 0.02
CA PRO A 277 36.97 3.52 -0.89
C PRO A 277 36.49 3.42 -2.35
N LYS A 278 36.54 4.55 -3.07
CA LYS A 278 36.19 4.62 -4.50
C LYS A 278 37.26 3.90 -5.32
N ASP A 279 37.01 2.67 -5.74
CA ASP A 279 37.74 2.06 -6.85
C ASP A 279 36.83 1.82 -8.07
N ARG A 280 37.18 2.57 -9.12
CA ARG A 280 36.93 2.46 -10.57
C ARG A 280 35.50 2.31 -11.12
N SER A 281 35.05 3.45 -11.66
CA SER A 281 34.30 3.66 -12.92
C SER A 281 33.09 2.76 -13.21
N PHE A 282 31.91 3.24 -12.81
CA PHE A 282 30.69 3.05 -13.58
C PHE A 282 29.96 4.39 -13.73
N GLN A 283 29.53 4.65 -14.95
CA GLN A 283 28.95 5.90 -15.42
C GLN A 283 27.57 6.12 -14.79
N GLU A 284 27.43 7.20 -14.04
CA GLU A 284 26.16 7.64 -13.45
C GLU A 284 25.18 8.07 -14.55
N SER A 285 24.04 7.38 -14.63
CA SER A 285 22.80 7.95 -15.17
C SER A 285 22.03 8.51 -13.99
N GLY A 286 22.18 9.81 -13.77
CA GLY A 286 21.61 10.52 -12.63
C GLY A 286 20.08 10.64 -12.69
N VAL A 287 19.45 10.34 -11.56
CA VAL A 287 18.22 11.01 -11.11
C VAL A 287 18.48 11.45 -9.68
N LEU A 288 18.92 12.69 -9.54
CA LEU A 288 19.11 13.37 -8.26
C LEU A 288 17.70 13.70 -7.73
N VAL A 289 17.25 13.03 -6.68
CA VAL A 289 16.10 13.48 -5.90
C VAL A 289 16.55 14.74 -5.17
N ASP A 290 15.92 15.87 -5.50
CA ASP A 290 16.20 17.15 -4.86
C ASP A 290 15.80 17.07 -3.38
N ALA A 291 16.81 16.95 -2.50
CA ALA A 291 16.67 16.92 -1.04
C ALA A 291 15.97 18.18 -0.48
N THR A 292 15.78 19.20 -1.30
CA THR A 292 15.15 20.47 -0.96
C THR A 292 13.62 20.36 -0.82
N GLU A 293 12.98 19.38 -1.49
CA GLU A 293 11.51 19.19 -1.42
C GLU A 293 11.08 18.37 -0.19
N LEU A 294 11.97 17.55 0.37
CA LEU A 294 11.72 16.80 1.62
C LEU A 294 11.82 17.69 2.87
N ALA A 295 12.68 18.72 2.84
CA ALA A 295 12.86 19.65 3.95
C ALA A 295 11.69 20.66 4.10
N SER A 296 10.94 20.91 3.02
CA SER A 296 9.76 21.79 3.04
C SER A 296 8.51 21.11 3.63
N ILE A 297 8.36 19.79 3.40
CA ILE A 297 7.30 18.96 3.99
C ILE A 297 7.46 18.83 5.52
N ASP A 298 8.71 18.74 6.00
CA ASP A 298 9.05 18.58 7.41
C ASP A 298 8.71 19.84 8.24
N LYS A 299 8.76 21.04 7.62
CA LYS A 299 8.36 22.29 8.28
C LYS A 299 6.86 22.54 8.26
N GLN A 300 6.13 22.16 7.21
CA GLN A 300 4.70 22.48 7.10
C GLN A 300 3.76 21.44 7.74
N SER A 301 4.07 20.14 7.66
CA SER A 301 3.19 19.09 8.23
C SER A 301 3.39 18.91 9.74
N VAL A 302 4.64 18.95 10.21
CA VAL A 302 4.95 18.81 11.65
C VAL A 302 4.67 20.11 12.42
N THR A 303 4.67 21.29 11.81
CA THR A 303 4.28 22.52 12.55
C THR A 303 2.80 22.87 12.45
N SER A 304 2.07 22.52 11.38
CA SER A 304 0.62 22.82 11.30
C SER A 304 -0.21 21.92 12.23
N CYS A 305 0.13 20.64 12.33
CA CYS A 305 -0.57 19.69 13.20
C CYS A 305 -0.31 19.94 14.71
N TRP A 306 0.82 20.58 15.05
CA TRP A 306 1.25 20.78 16.44
C TRP A 306 1.15 22.22 16.96
N ARG A 307 1.19 23.26 16.10
CA ARG A 307 1.12 24.68 16.54
C ARG A 307 -0.30 25.13 16.93
N GLY A 308 -1.32 24.36 16.61
CA GLY A 308 -2.71 24.58 17.06
C GLY A 308 -2.97 24.22 18.53
N ARG A 309 -2.01 23.60 19.24
CA ARG A 309 -2.24 22.97 20.55
C ARG A 309 -1.52 23.62 21.75
N THR A 310 -0.79 24.73 21.56
CA THR A 310 -0.07 25.42 22.64
C THR A 310 -0.51 26.86 22.90
N ARG A 311 -1.69 27.28 22.39
CA ARG A 311 -2.18 28.67 22.55
C ARG A 311 -3.59 28.84 23.11
N LYS A 312 -4.16 27.82 23.77
CA LYS A 312 -5.46 27.95 24.45
C LYS A 312 -5.54 27.47 25.91
N ASP A 313 -4.41 27.15 26.53
CA ASP A 313 -4.35 26.95 27.99
C ASP A 313 -3.37 27.95 28.59
N GLY A 314 -3.86 29.17 28.82
CA GLY A 314 -3.11 30.21 29.52
C GLY A 314 -3.54 31.62 29.14
N GLN A 315 -4.16 32.30 30.11
CA GLN A 315 -4.63 33.70 30.15
C GLN A 315 -6.11 33.89 29.78
N HIS A 316 -6.99 34.46 30.60
CA HIS A 316 -7.01 35.04 31.95
C HIS A 316 -8.45 34.78 32.48
N GLY A 317 -8.69 34.56 33.77
CA GLY A 317 -8.85 35.65 34.75
C GLY A 317 -10.33 35.79 35.07
#